data_AF-A0A534FZN9-F1
#
_entry.id   AF-A0A534FZN9-F1
#
_cell.length_a   1.000
_cell.length_b   1.000
_cell.length_c   1.000
_cell.angle_alpha   90.00
_cell.angle_beta   90.00
_cell.angle_gamma   90.00
#
_symmetry.space_group_name_H-M   'P 1'
#
loop_
_entity.id
_entity.type
_entity.pdbx_description
1 polymer ?
#
loop_
_entity_poly.entity_id
_entity_poly.type
_entity_poly.pdbx_seq_one_letter_code
_entity_poly.pdbx_strand_id
1 'polypeptide(L)' 'MKNATLRQLRVFSSVARHSSFARAAEEVGLTAPAVSMQIKELETEVGLPLFDRTSRKVSLTMVGEYVLAYTQR' A
#
# COMPACT_ATOMS: atom_id res chain seq x y z
N MET A 1 4.24 -10.57 10.18
CA MET A 1 5.00 -9.38 9.74
C MET A 1 6.44 -9.53 10.20
N LYS A 2 7.35 -10.07 9.37
CA LYS A 2 8.75 -10.26 9.79
C LYS A 2 9.75 -9.33 9.09
N ASN A 3 9.41 -8.65 7.98
CA ASN A 3 10.39 -7.88 7.19
C ASN A 3 9.83 -6.61 6.49
N ALA A 4 8.62 -6.13 6.85
CA ALA A 4 8.06 -4.92 6.25
C ALA A 4 8.91 -3.68 6.56
N THR A 5 9.38 -2.99 5.53
CA THR A 5 10.22 -1.80 5.66
C THR A 5 9.38 -0.54 5.92
N LEU A 6 9.96 0.44 6.65
CA LEU A 6 9.33 1.76 6.86
C LEU A 6 8.95 2.46 5.55
N ARG A 7 9.73 2.21 4.48
CA ARG A 7 9.45 2.74 3.14
C ARG A 7 8.18 2.12 2.56
N GLN A 8 8.02 0.80 2.61
CA GLN A 8 6.81 0.11 2.15
C GLN A 8 5.58 0.54 2.95
N LEU A 9 5.70 0.74 4.27
CA LEU A 9 4.61 1.23 5.11
C LEU A 9 4.21 2.68 4.75
N ARG A 10 5.18 3.55 4.46
CA ARG A 10 4.91 4.91 3.98
C ARG A 10 4.20 4.91 2.62
N VAL A 11 4.67 4.07 1.69
CA VAL A 11 4.06 3.89 0.38
C VAL A 11 2.63 3.39 0.52
N PHE A 12 2.41 2.38 1.35
CA PHE A 12 1.09 1.83 1.68
C PHE A 12 0.14 2.90 2.24
N SER A 13 0.57 3.66 3.25
CA SER A 13 -0.21 4.74 3.84
C SER A 13 -0.58 5.82 2.82
N SER A 14 0.36 6.19 1.93
CA SER A 14 0.10 7.17 0.87
C SER A 14 -0.93 6.66 -0.16
N VAL A 15 -0.82 5.40 -0.61
CA VAL A 15 -1.80 4.78 -1.52
C VAL A 15 -3.18 4.68 -0.87
N ALA A 16 -3.24 4.32 0.41
CA ALA A 16 -4.48 4.26 1.18
C ALA A 16 -5.17 5.63 1.28
N ARG A 17 -4.41 6.71 1.50
CA ARG A 17 -4.94 8.08 1.57
C ARG A 17 -5.45 8.60 0.22
N HIS A 18 -4.75 8.30 -0.86
CA HIS A 18 -5.08 8.84 -2.19
C HIS A 18 -6.02 7.98 -3.01
N SER A 19 -6.22 6.72 -2.62
CA SER A 19 -6.91 5.71 -3.44
C SER A 19 -6.36 5.67 -4.88
N SER A 20 -5.06 5.93 -5.05
CA SER A 20 -4.40 6.05 -6.34
C SER A 20 -2.91 5.82 -6.24
N PHE A 21 -2.41 4.83 -6.99
CA PHE A 21 -0.97 4.54 -7.08
C PHE A 21 -0.19 5.68 -7.74
N ALA A 22 -0.78 6.39 -8.69
CA ALA A 22 -0.12 7.50 -9.38
C ALA A 22 0.10 8.70 -8.45
N ARG A 23 -0.96 9.13 -7.73
CA ARG A 23 -0.86 10.25 -6.77
C ARG A 23 0.04 9.92 -5.59
N ALA A 24 -0.04 8.68 -5.09
CA ALA A 24 0.86 8.24 -4.04
C ALA A 24 2.33 8.29 -4.49
N ALA A 25 2.61 7.91 -5.74
CA ALA A 25 3.95 7.97 -6.31
C ALA A 25 4.50 9.40 -6.36
N GLU A 26 3.67 10.37 -6.76
CA GLU A 26 4.03 11.79 -6.73
C GLU A 26 4.35 12.27 -5.30
N GLU A 27 3.53 11.89 -4.30
CA GLU A 27 3.76 12.27 -2.90
C GLU A 27 5.07 11.71 -2.33
N VAL A 28 5.37 10.44 -2.61
CA VAL A 28 6.56 9.77 -2.04
C VAL A 28 7.81 9.92 -2.92
N GLY A 29 7.74 10.66 -4.02
CA GLY A 29 8.86 10.89 -4.94
C GLY A 29 9.30 9.65 -5.70
N LEU A 30 8.37 8.77 -6.06
CA LEU A 30 8.63 7.52 -6.79
C LEU A 30 7.83 7.45 -8.09
N THR A 31 8.09 6.43 -8.89
CA THR A 31 7.26 6.12 -10.07
C THR A 31 6.09 5.21 -9.67
N ALA A 32 4.97 5.30 -10.38
CA ALA A 32 3.81 4.44 -10.13
C ALA A 32 4.13 2.92 -10.18
N PRO A 33 4.99 2.42 -11.09
CA PRO A 33 5.46 1.04 -11.05
C PRO A 33 6.25 0.69 -9.78
N ALA A 34 7.10 1.59 -9.29
CA ALA A 34 7.88 1.39 -8.07
C ALA A 34 6.99 1.36 -6.81
N VAL A 35 5.93 2.16 -6.78
CA VAL A 35 4.90 2.09 -5.74
C VAL A 35 4.17 0.75 -5.81
N SER A 36 3.69 0.35 -6.99
CA SER A 36 2.99 -0.93 -7.18
C SER A 36 3.83 -2.14 -6.77
N MET A 37 5.13 -2.13 -7.10
CA MET A 37 6.08 -3.18 -6.71
C MET A 37 6.24 -3.26 -5.19
N GLN A 38 6.45 -2.13 -4.51
CA GLN A 38 6.59 -2.11 -3.05
C GLN A 38 5.32 -2.57 -2.32
N ILE A 39 4.15 -2.19 -2.84
CA ILE A 39 2.88 -2.71 -2.30
C ILE A 39 2.78 -4.21 -2.50
N LYS A 40 3.15 -4.74 -3.67
CA LYS A 40 3.12 -6.17 -3.93
C LYS A 40 4.08 -6.95 -3.04
N GLU A 41 5.27 -6.43 -2.79
CA GLU A 41 6.23 -7.00 -1.83
C GLU A 41 5.62 -7.02 -0.42
N LEU A 42 5.04 -5.91 0.02
CA LEU A 42 4.38 -5.83 1.32
C LEU A 42 3.21 -6.83 1.44
N GLU A 43 2.37 -6.94 0.40
CA GLU A 43 1.29 -7.93 0.30
C GLU A 43 1.85 -9.37 0.39
N THR A 44 3.01 -9.61 -0.22
CA THR A 44 3.70 -10.91 -0.15
C THR A 44 4.20 -11.22 1.25
N GLU A 45 4.73 -10.23 1.96
CA GLU A 45 5.20 -10.39 3.35
C GLU A 45 4.07 -10.53 4.37
N VAL A 46 2.93 -9.88 4.10
CA VAL A 46 1.69 -10.04 4.88
C VAL A 46 0.99 -11.36 4.53
N GLY A 47 1.19 -11.87 3.32
CA GLY A 47 0.56 -13.09 2.80
C GLY A 47 -0.88 -12.90 2.33
N LEU A 48 -1.37 -11.66 2.32
CA LEU A 48 -2.74 -11.30 1.96
C LEU A 48 -2.75 -10.00 1.14
N PRO A 49 -3.68 -9.85 0.18
CA PRO A 49 -3.84 -8.61 -0.54
C PRO A 49 -4.29 -7.49 0.39
N LEU A 50 -3.66 -6.32 0.29
CA LEU A 50 -3.96 -5.13 1.07
C LEU A 50 -4.87 -4.17 0.31
N PHE A 51 -4.83 -4.23 -1.02
CA PHE A 51 -5.71 -3.45 -1.90
C PHE A 51 -6.55 -4.35 -2.80
N ASP A 52 -7.81 -3.95 -2.96
CA ASP A 52 -8.71 -4.49 -3.96
C ASP A 52 -8.45 -3.80 -5.31
N ARG A 53 -8.20 -4.60 -6.36
CA ARG A 53 -7.83 -4.12 -7.70
C ARG A 53 -8.96 -4.33 -8.72
N THR A 54 -10.18 -4.65 -8.27
CA THR A 54 -11.13 -5.40 -9.09
C THR A 54 -11.89 -4.58 -10.12
N SER A 55 -11.98 -3.25 -10.03
CA SER A 55 -12.28 -2.36 -11.19
C SER A 55 -12.39 -0.88 -10.81
N ARG A 56 -11.77 -0.02 -11.63
CA ARG A 56 -11.81 1.46 -11.65
C ARG A 56 -11.33 2.23 -10.40
N LYS A 57 -11.32 1.66 -9.20
CA LYS A 57 -10.88 2.35 -7.98
C LYS A 57 -9.98 1.46 -7.13
N VAL A 58 -8.94 2.06 -6.54
CA VAL A 58 -8.08 1.41 -5.55
C VAL A 58 -8.76 1.56 -4.19
N SER A 59 -9.09 0.45 -3.56
CA SER A 59 -9.70 0.44 -2.21
C SER A 59 -8.92 -0.52 -1.31
N LEU A 60 -8.95 -0.29 0.00
CA LEU A 60 -8.35 -1.21 0.96
C LEU A 60 -9.18 -2.49 1.06
N THR A 61 -8.52 -3.62 1.22
CA THR A 61 -9.17 -4.82 1.73
C THR A 61 -9.40 -4.70 3.23
N MET A 62 -10.21 -5.59 3.81
CA MET A 62 -10.35 -5.67 5.28
C MET A 62 -8.98 -5.78 5.97
N VAL A 63 -8.06 -6.56 5.40
CA VAL A 63 -6.69 -6.70 5.92
C VAL A 63 -5.91 -5.39 5.78
N GLY A 64 -6.06 -4.69 4.65
CA GLY A 64 -5.50 -3.36 4.44
C GLY A 64 -5.92 -2.37 5.51
N GLU A 65 -7.20 -2.35 5.90
CA GLU A 65 -7.68 -1.49 6.97
C GLU A 65 -7.04 -1.81 8.33
N TYR A 66 -6.88 -3.10 8.67
CA TYR A 66 -6.18 -3.51 9.89
C TYR A 66 -4.70 -3.09 9.89
N VAL A 67 -4.01 -3.25 8.75
CA VAL A 67 -2.60 -2.83 8.63
C VAL A 67 -2.46 -1.31 8.73
N LEU A 68 -3.41 -0.55 8.18
CA LEU A 68 -3.45 0.91 8.30
C LEU A 68 -3.64 1.35 9.76
N ALA A 69 -4.57 0.71 10.48
CA ALA A 69 -4.79 0.98 11.89
C ALA A 69 -3.56 0.67 12.75
N TYR A 70 -2.78 -0.36 12.38
CA TYR A 70 -1.54 -0.70 13.07
C TYR A 70 -0.38 0.26 12.76
N THR A 71 -0.36 0.86 11.56
CA THR A 71 0.72 1.79 11.16
C THR A 71 0.55 3.21 11.72
N GLN A 72 -0.64 3.59 12.18
CA GLN A 72 -0.91 4.90 12.78
C GLN A 72 -0.87 4.90 14.32
N ARG A 73 -0.45 3.79 14.92
CA ARG A 73 -0.49 3.55 16.36
C ARG A 73 0.91 3.55 16.95
#